data_AF-A0A448NQP3-F1
#
_entry.id   AF-A0A448NQP3-F1
#
_cell.length_a   1.000
_cell.length_b   1.000
_cell.length_c   1.000
_cell.angle_alpha   90.00
_cell.angle_beta   90.00
_cell.angle_gamma   90.00
#
_symmetry.space_group_name_H-M   'P 1'
#
loop_
_entity.id
_entity.type
_entity.pdbx_description
1 polymer ?
#
loop_
_entity_poly.entity_id
_entity_poly.type
_entity_poly.pdbx_seq_one_letter_code
_entity_poly.pdbx_strand_id
1 'polypeptide(L)'
;MKIKVLLIVALFSFLNSYGQSFEKLLYSKKDKPTVLINKNIIANFELIEQIPDSKIIKMEVMKTAQKELDQYAKTYPNLGEYGLILVEMTFGKLDTKTQNEIRKFLDADTKTKIYIDGFLLMNEDYVIATKSIKEIEFISPNEQNLNEEKVINIWTLEKDRRLGDLKIDSKRLQKAL
;
A
#
# COMPACT_ATOMS: atom_id res chain seq x y z
N MET A 1 -23.08 43.96 14.45
CA MET A 1 -23.01 42.51 14.79
C MET A 1 -23.22 41.60 13.58
N LYS A 2 -24.21 41.84 12.71
CA LYS A 2 -24.57 40.92 11.60
C LYS A 2 -23.45 40.63 10.59
N ILE A 3 -22.64 41.63 10.23
CA ILE A 3 -21.51 41.47 9.28
C ILE A 3 -20.34 40.67 9.87
N LYS A 4 -20.06 40.84 11.18
CA LYS A 4 -18.98 40.10 11.86
C LYS A 4 -19.32 38.61 12.01
N VAL A 5 -20.59 38.29 12.22
CA VAL A 5 -21.07 36.88 12.27
C VAL A 5 -21.00 36.23 10.88
N LEU A 6 -21.34 36.96 9.81
CA LEU A 6 -21.26 36.46 8.43
C LEU A 6 -19.81 36.11 8.02
N LEU A 7 -18.83 36.93 8.42
CA LEU A 7 -17.40 36.70 8.19
C LEU A 7 -16.88 35.45 8.92
N ILE A 8 -17.39 35.18 10.12
CA ILE A 8 -17.02 33.99 10.89
C ILE A 8 -17.56 32.72 10.21
N VAL A 9 -18.82 32.73 9.74
CA VAL A 9 -19.41 31.59 9.02
C VAL A 9 -18.70 31.30 7.69
N ALA A 10 -18.27 32.35 6.98
CA ALA A 10 -17.46 32.21 5.77
C ALA A 10 -16.09 31.57 6.07
N LEU A 11 -15.44 31.92 7.19
CA LEU A 11 -14.14 31.34 7.57
C LEU A 11 -14.23 29.83 7.88
N PHE A 12 -15.31 29.37 8.49
CA PHE A 12 -15.52 27.94 8.79
C PHE A 12 -15.81 27.11 7.54
N SER A 13 -16.26 27.73 6.44
CA SER A 13 -16.58 27.03 5.20
C SER A 13 -15.34 26.59 4.41
N PHE A 14 -14.18 27.21 4.67
CA PHE A 14 -12.92 26.91 3.97
C PHE A 14 -12.00 25.90 4.69
N LEU A 15 -12.40 25.38 5.86
CA LEU A 15 -11.56 24.46 6.63
C LEU A 15 -11.77 22.97 6.29
N ASN A 16 -12.64 22.63 5.35
CA ASN A 16 -13.02 21.24 5.08
C ASN A 16 -12.16 20.50 4.03
N SER A 17 -11.04 21.07 3.55
CA SER A 17 -10.33 20.50 2.39
C SER A 17 -8.85 20.17 2.61
N TYR A 18 -8.46 19.78 3.83
CA TYR A 18 -7.17 19.10 4.08
C TYR A 18 -7.40 17.73 4.72
N GLY A 19 -8.26 16.91 4.10
CA GLY A 19 -8.10 15.47 4.24
C GLY A 19 -6.93 15.07 3.35
N GLN A 20 -5.85 14.52 3.91
CA GLN A 20 -4.86 13.81 3.10
C GLN A 20 -5.62 12.80 2.23
N SER A 21 -5.60 12.98 0.91
CA SER A 21 -6.28 12.07 -0.01
C SER A 21 -5.47 10.78 -0.08
N PHE A 22 -5.84 9.79 0.73
CA PHE A 22 -5.27 8.45 0.67
C PHE A 22 -5.85 7.73 -0.54
N GLU A 23 -5.04 7.47 -1.58
CA GLU A 23 -5.48 6.65 -2.72
C GLU A 23 -5.31 5.16 -2.36
N LYS A 24 -6.42 4.54 -1.94
CA LYS A 24 -6.50 3.16 -1.45
C LYS A 24 -7.63 2.45 -2.20
N LEU A 25 -7.38 1.21 -2.61
CA LEU A 25 -8.41 0.36 -3.21
C LEU A 25 -9.44 -0.08 -2.18
N LEU A 26 -10.67 -0.35 -2.64
CA LEU A 26 -11.76 -0.82 -1.78
C LEU A 26 -11.36 -2.12 -1.06
N TYR A 27 -10.68 -3.01 -1.79
CA TYR A 27 -10.09 -4.23 -1.27
C TYR A 27 -8.58 -4.05 -1.13
N SER A 28 -8.13 -3.79 0.10
CA SER A 28 -6.72 -3.74 0.49
C SER A 28 -6.41 -4.81 1.53
N LYS A 29 -5.12 -5.07 1.79
CA LYS A 29 -4.78 -5.89 2.94
C LYS A 29 -5.29 -5.26 4.23
N LYS A 30 -5.45 -6.09 5.27
CA LYS A 30 -5.82 -5.69 6.63
C LYS A 30 -4.95 -6.39 7.65
N ASP A 31 -4.68 -5.71 8.77
CA ASP A 31 -4.05 -6.26 9.98
C ASP A 31 -2.68 -6.91 9.76
N LYS A 32 -1.99 -6.54 8.68
CA LYS A 32 -0.66 -7.05 8.34
C LYS A 32 0.26 -5.88 7.98
N PRO A 33 1.43 -5.77 8.63
CA PRO A 33 2.38 -4.72 8.31
C PRO A 33 2.97 -4.94 6.91
N THR A 34 3.50 -3.87 6.32
CA THR A 34 4.35 -4.01 5.12
C THR A 34 5.79 -4.27 5.52
N VAL A 35 6.47 -5.18 4.83
CA VAL A 35 7.90 -5.42 5.03
C VAL A 35 8.69 -4.56 4.05
N LEU A 36 9.68 -3.84 4.58
CA LEU A 36 10.57 -2.98 3.80
C LEU A 36 12.02 -3.33 4.10
N ILE A 37 12.69 -3.90 3.11
CA ILE A 37 14.11 -4.25 3.18
C ILE A 37 14.94 -3.07 2.69
N ASN A 38 15.98 -2.71 3.44
CA ASN A 38 16.94 -1.64 3.11
C ASN A 38 16.26 -0.33 2.68
N LYS A 39 15.10 -0.04 3.30
CA LYS A 39 14.30 1.19 3.15
C LYS A 39 13.62 1.42 1.80
N ASN A 40 13.83 0.58 0.78
CA ASN A 40 13.20 0.77 -0.54
C ASN A 40 12.73 -0.51 -1.23
N ILE A 41 13.07 -1.69 -0.71
CA ILE A 41 12.64 -2.97 -1.30
C ILE A 41 11.40 -3.48 -0.57
N ILE A 42 10.25 -3.44 -1.23
CA ILE A 42 9.01 -4.00 -0.69
C ILE A 42 9.07 -5.53 -0.79
N ALA A 43 8.78 -6.19 0.32
CA ALA A 43 8.86 -7.64 0.46
C ALA A 43 7.66 -8.21 1.24
N ASN A 44 7.57 -9.54 1.29
CA ASN A 44 6.71 -10.26 2.21
C ASN A 44 7.53 -10.96 3.31
N PHE A 45 6.83 -11.43 4.34
CA PHE A 45 7.46 -12.07 5.48
C PHE A 45 8.09 -13.42 5.11
N GLU A 46 7.48 -14.17 4.17
CA GLU A 46 8.00 -15.45 3.69
C GLU A 46 9.39 -15.31 3.05
N LEU A 47 9.68 -14.19 2.37
CA LEU A 47 11.02 -13.90 1.85
C LEU A 47 12.01 -13.67 2.98
N ILE A 48 11.61 -12.97 4.05
CA ILE A 48 12.48 -12.70 5.20
C ILE A 48 12.86 -14.00 5.91
N GLU A 49 11.91 -14.93 6.08
CA GLU A 49 12.16 -16.25 6.70
C GLU A 49 13.17 -17.10 5.92
N GLN A 50 13.37 -16.81 4.63
CA GLN A 50 14.35 -17.51 3.79
C GLN A 50 15.75 -16.87 3.82
N ILE A 51 15.88 -15.68 4.41
CA ILE A 51 17.16 -14.96 4.51
C ILE A 51 17.91 -15.51 5.73
N PRO A 52 19.18 -15.94 5.59
CA PRO A 52 19.97 -16.37 6.74
C PRO A 52 20.11 -15.25 7.78
N ASP A 53 19.95 -15.56 9.06
CA ASP A 53 20.06 -14.58 10.16
C ASP A 53 21.38 -13.81 10.13
N SER A 54 22.48 -14.46 9.73
CA SER A 54 23.80 -13.83 9.58
C SER A 54 23.85 -12.70 8.54
N LYS A 55 22.83 -12.59 7.69
CA LYS A 55 22.67 -11.50 6.72
C LYS A 55 21.82 -10.37 7.25
N ILE A 56 20.96 -10.60 8.24
CA ILE A 56 20.10 -9.57 8.82
C ILE A 56 20.91 -8.76 9.83
N ILE A 57 21.08 -7.47 9.57
CA ILE A 57 21.78 -6.52 10.46
C ILE A 57 20.84 -6.07 11.57
N LYS A 58 19.61 -5.70 11.20
CA LYS A 58 18.62 -5.13 12.11
C LYS A 58 17.20 -5.43 11.62
N MET A 59 16.30 -5.68 12.55
CA MET A 59 14.86 -5.74 12.29
C MET A 59 14.12 -4.84 13.28
N GLU A 60 13.19 -4.04 12.79
CA GLU A 60 12.43 -3.09 13.60
C GLU A 60 10.96 -3.09 13.20
N VAL A 61 10.07 -3.10 14.19
CA VAL A 61 8.63 -3.02 13.96
C VAL A 61 8.16 -1.61 14.29
N MET A 62 7.68 -0.92 13.27
CA MET A 62 7.12 0.42 13.39
C MET A 62 5.60 0.38 13.31
N LYS A 63 4.93 1.00 14.28
CA LYS A 63 3.46 1.09 14.32
C LYS A 63 3.00 2.51 14.00
N THR A 64 1.74 2.65 13.59
CA THR A 64 1.10 3.85 13.04
C THR A 64 1.24 5.13 13.89
N ALA A 65 1.63 5.03 15.17
CA ALA A 65 1.78 6.15 16.10
C ALA A 65 3.21 6.73 16.23
N GLN A 66 4.18 6.31 15.41
CA GLN A 66 5.59 6.71 15.54
C GLN A 66 6.01 7.78 14.53
N LYS A 67 6.73 8.83 14.99
CA LYS A 67 7.31 9.90 14.15
C LYS A 67 8.23 9.40 13.03
N GLU A 68 8.87 8.24 13.20
CA GLU A 68 9.71 7.64 12.16
C GLU A 68 8.90 6.99 11.03
N LEU A 69 7.63 6.69 11.28
CA LEU A 69 6.72 6.35 10.18
C LEU A 69 6.51 7.58 9.29
N ASP A 70 6.53 8.80 9.84
CA ASP A 70 6.31 10.03 9.07
C ASP A 70 7.33 10.21 7.94
N GLN A 71 8.60 9.80 8.10
CA GLN A 71 9.59 9.90 7.02
C GLN A 71 9.28 8.95 5.85
N TYR A 72 8.78 7.74 6.13
CA TYR A 72 8.38 6.79 5.10
C TYR A 72 7.00 7.15 4.54
N ALA A 73 6.07 7.61 5.39
CA ALA A 73 4.75 8.08 4.98
C ALA A 73 4.84 9.34 4.09
N LYS A 74 5.85 10.19 4.24
CA LYS A 74 6.11 11.31 3.31
C LYS A 74 6.42 10.83 1.90
N THR A 75 7.14 9.71 1.77
CA THR A 75 7.51 9.15 0.47
C THR A 75 6.51 8.08 0.00
N TYR A 76 5.71 7.53 0.91
CA TYR A 76 4.70 6.53 0.61
C TYR A 76 3.59 6.57 1.67
N PRO A 77 2.60 7.47 1.50
CA PRO A 77 1.61 7.78 2.54
C PRO A 77 0.72 6.60 2.94
N ASN A 78 0.65 5.58 2.09
CA ASN A 78 -0.20 4.42 2.28
C ASN A 78 0.54 3.18 2.82
N LEU A 79 1.88 3.17 2.89
CA LEU A 79 2.65 1.95 3.15
C LEU A 79 2.46 1.39 4.57
N GLY A 80 2.15 2.26 5.52
CA GLY A 80 2.19 1.99 6.95
C GLY A 80 0.83 1.97 7.64
N GLU A 81 -0.30 1.81 6.92
CA GLU A 81 -1.63 1.82 7.56
C GLU A 81 -1.68 0.84 8.75
N TYR A 82 -1.13 -0.36 8.57
CA TYR A 82 -1.02 -1.40 9.60
C TYR A 82 0.40 -1.54 10.18
N GLY A 83 1.23 -0.51 10.01
CA GLY A 83 2.64 -0.50 10.41
C GLY A 83 3.60 -1.07 9.37
N LEU A 84 4.89 -1.00 9.70
CA LEU A 84 6.01 -1.46 8.90
C LEU A 84 6.88 -2.43 9.69
N ILE A 85 7.46 -3.40 8.99
CA ILE A 85 8.62 -4.15 9.46
C ILE A 85 9.79 -3.69 8.61
N LEU A 86 10.72 -2.97 9.22
CA LEU A 86 11.97 -2.58 8.57
C LEU A 86 13.00 -3.67 8.78
N VAL A 87 13.62 -4.10 7.69
CA VAL A 87 14.71 -5.07 7.72
C VAL A 87 15.92 -4.44 7.07
N GLU A 88 17.01 -4.32 7.83
CA GLU A 88 18.31 -3.94 7.30
C GLU A 88 19.14 -5.20 7.15
N MET A 89 19.71 -5.43 5.97
CA MET A 89 20.49 -6.63 5.70
C MET A 89 21.72 -6.35 4.83
N THR A 90 22.76 -7.15 5.05
CA THR A 90 23.96 -7.17 4.20
C THR A 90 23.64 -7.84 2.85
N PHE A 91 24.21 -7.29 1.79
CA PHE A 91 23.96 -7.67 0.40
C PHE A 91 23.90 -9.19 0.13
N GLY A 92 22.70 -9.62 -0.27
CA GLY A 92 22.48 -10.60 -1.34
C GLY A 92 21.61 -9.88 -2.38
N LYS A 93 21.90 -10.03 -3.69
CA LYS A 93 21.04 -9.43 -4.71
C LYS A 93 19.67 -10.10 -4.62
N LEU A 94 18.69 -9.40 -4.06
CA LEU A 94 17.30 -9.75 -4.24
C LEU A 94 16.94 -9.36 -5.67
N ASP A 95 16.33 -10.28 -6.41
CA ASP A 95 15.77 -9.96 -7.70
C ASP A 95 14.59 -9.02 -7.47
N THR A 96 14.72 -7.78 -7.93
CA THR A 96 13.70 -6.75 -7.77
C THR A 96 13.17 -6.26 -9.12
N LYS A 97 12.00 -5.62 -9.08
CA LYS A 97 11.42 -4.90 -10.20
C LYS A 97 10.98 -3.51 -9.78
N THR A 98 11.32 -2.53 -10.62
CA THR A 98 10.75 -1.18 -10.55
C THR A 98 9.30 -1.19 -11.05
N GLN A 99 8.54 -0.14 -10.73
CA GLN A 99 7.20 0.04 -11.28
C GLN A 99 7.17 0.03 -12.81
N ASN A 100 8.15 0.68 -13.46
CA ASN A 100 8.23 0.75 -14.91
C ASN A 100 8.53 -0.61 -15.55
N GLU A 101 9.42 -1.42 -14.96
CA GLU A 101 9.66 -2.78 -15.44
C GLU A 101 8.42 -3.66 -15.33
N ILE A 102 7.61 -3.49 -14.28
CA ILE A 102 6.36 -4.23 -14.11
C ILE A 102 5.36 -3.82 -15.19
N ARG A 103 5.16 -2.51 -15.42
CA ARG A 103 4.29 -2.03 -16.51
C ARG A 103 4.73 -2.58 -17.86
N LYS A 104 6.03 -2.52 -18.15
CA LYS A 104 6.60 -3.05 -19.39
C LYS A 104 6.40 -4.55 -19.53
N PHE A 105 6.60 -5.31 -18.45
CA PHE A 105 6.38 -6.77 -18.45
C PHE A 105 4.91 -7.13 -18.73
N LEU A 106 3.99 -6.29 -18.28
CA LEU A 106 2.54 -6.47 -18.39
C LEU A 106 1.93 -5.81 -19.64
N ASP A 107 2.75 -5.21 -20.50
CA ASP A 107 2.31 -4.40 -21.66
C ASP A 107 1.26 -3.33 -21.28
N ALA A 108 1.48 -2.67 -20.14
CA ALA A 108 0.61 -1.63 -19.61
C ALA A 108 1.12 -0.22 -19.96
N ASP A 109 0.19 0.74 -20.03
CA ASP A 109 0.54 2.15 -20.21
C ASP A 109 1.48 2.65 -19.10
N THR A 110 2.42 3.52 -19.45
CA THR A 110 3.45 4.03 -18.54
C THR A 110 2.90 4.77 -17.33
N LYS A 111 1.68 5.32 -17.44
CA LYS A 111 0.95 6.02 -16.38
C LYS A 111 0.04 5.12 -15.56
N THR A 112 -0.10 3.84 -15.93
CA THR A 112 -0.94 2.88 -15.18
C THR A 112 -0.50 2.86 -13.72
N LYS A 113 -1.39 3.20 -12.79
CA LYS A 113 -1.08 3.25 -11.37
C LYS A 113 -0.77 1.85 -10.84
N ILE A 114 0.25 1.77 -9.99
CA ILE A 114 0.71 0.54 -9.34
C ILE A 114 0.32 0.61 -7.87
N TYR A 115 -0.44 -0.38 -7.43
CA TYR A 115 -0.83 -0.59 -6.04
C TYR A 115 -0.08 -1.80 -5.48
N ILE A 116 0.28 -1.75 -4.21
CA ILE A 116 0.79 -2.90 -3.47
C ILE A 116 -0.18 -3.21 -2.34
N ASP A 117 -0.71 -4.43 -2.31
CA ASP A 117 -1.69 -4.88 -1.33
C ASP A 117 -2.90 -3.92 -1.18
N GLY A 118 -3.32 -3.27 -2.27
CA GLY A 118 -4.39 -2.27 -2.27
C GLY A 118 -3.99 -0.84 -1.94
N PHE A 119 -2.70 -0.53 -1.82
CA PHE A 119 -2.17 0.79 -1.49
C PHE A 119 -1.35 1.41 -2.62
N LEU A 120 -1.72 2.61 -3.08
CA LEU A 120 -1.04 3.25 -4.22
C LEU A 120 0.43 3.50 -3.92
N LEU A 121 1.32 2.95 -4.73
CA LEU A 121 2.76 3.15 -4.66
C LEU A 121 3.15 4.44 -5.37
N MET A 122 3.09 5.56 -4.64
CA MET A 122 3.33 6.89 -5.21
C MET A 122 4.80 7.15 -5.55
N ASN A 123 5.74 6.67 -4.73
CA ASN A 123 7.16 6.89 -4.96
C ASN A 123 7.76 5.80 -5.87
N GLU A 124 8.36 6.25 -6.96
CA GLU A 124 8.98 5.41 -7.98
C GLU A 124 10.31 4.79 -7.56
N ASP A 125 10.95 5.30 -6.50
CA ASP A 125 12.22 4.78 -5.97
C ASP A 125 12.07 3.44 -5.24
N TYR A 126 10.83 3.09 -4.87
CA TYR A 126 10.54 1.77 -4.31
C TYR A 126 10.57 0.70 -5.40
N VAL A 127 11.17 -0.44 -5.06
CA VAL A 127 11.22 -1.62 -5.91
C VAL A 127 10.57 -2.79 -5.19
N ILE A 128 10.02 -3.73 -5.95
CA ILE A 128 9.34 -4.92 -5.40
C ILE A 128 10.25 -6.12 -5.55
N ALA A 129 10.50 -6.83 -4.44
CA ALA A 129 11.19 -8.12 -4.51
C ALA A 129 10.31 -9.12 -5.27
N THR A 130 10.81 -9.63 -6.39
CA THR A 130 10.06 -10.50 -7.31
C THR A 130 9.52 -11.75 -6.63
N LYS A 131 10.32 -12.38 -5.76
CA LYS A 131 9.90 -13.55 -4.96
C LYS A 131 8.79 -13.23 -3.94
N SER A 132 8.54 -11.96 -3.65
CA SER A 132 7.45 -11.53 -2.79
C SER A 132 6.14 -11.34 -3.53
N ILE A 133 6.14 -11.32 -4.87
CA ILE A 133 4.92 -11.17 -5.67
C ILE A 133 4.16 -12.49 -5.67
N LYS A 134 2.97 -12.50 -5.07
CA LYS A 134 2.06 -13.65 -5.04
C LYS A 134 1.07 -13.63 -6.18
N GLU A 135 0.59 -12.45 -6.52
CA GLU A 135 -0.40 -12.26 -7.56
C GLU A 135 -0.31 -10.84 -8.12
N ILE A 136 -0.61 -10.70 -9.40
CA ILE A 136 -0.82 -9.42 -10.06
C ILE A 136 -2.26 -9.40 -10.55
N GLU A 137 -2.99 -8.39 -10.11
CA GLU A 137 -4.41 -8.19 -10.41
C GLU A 137 -4.55 -6.93 -11.27
N PHE A 138 -5.26 -7.05 -12.39
CA PHE A 138 -5.68 -5.90 -13.20
C PHE A 138 -7.10 -5.54 -12.80
N ILE A 139 -7.29 -4.30 -12.36
CA ILE A 139 -8.60 -3.80 -11.95
C ILE A 139 -9.07 -2.85 -13.03
N SER A 140 -10.23 -3.16 -13.61
CA SER A 140 -10.82 -2.34 -14.66
C SER A 140 -11.42 -1.06 -14.06
N PRO A 141 -11.55 0.02 -14.86
CA PRO A 141 -12.28 1.20 -14.44
C PRO A 141 -13.66 0.83 -13.87
N ASN A 142 -14.05 1.45 -12.77
CA ASN A 142 -15.33 1.26 -12.08
C ASN A 142 -15.58 -0.12 -11.42
N GLU A 143 -14.67 -1.09 -11.54
CA GLU A 143 -14.85 -2.43 -10.96
C GLU A 143 -14.89 -2.42 -9.42
N GLN A 144 -14.24 -1.42 -8.80
CA GLN A 144 -14.22 -1.22 -7.34
C GLN A 144 -14.82 0.13 -6.89
N ASN A 145 -15.60 0.79 -7.75
CA ASN A 145 -16.27 2.08 -7.47
C ASN A 145 -15.36 3.23 -6.99
N LEU A 146 -14.04 3.12 -7.16
CA LEU A 146 -13.06 4.12 -6.70
C LEU A 146 -12.02 4.51 -7.76
N ASN A 147 -11.93 3.77 -8.87
CA ASN A 147 -10.92 4.00 -9.89
C ASN A 147 -11.58 4.39 -11.21
N GLU A 148 -11.27 5.59 -11.68
CA GLU A 148 -11.67 6.10 -13.00
C GLU A 148 -10.83 5.47 -14.13
N GLU A 149 -9.70 4.86 -13.77
CA GLU A 149 -8.71 4.31 -14.70
C GLU A 149 -8.43 2.83 -14.41
N LYS A 150 -7.89 2.12 -15.40
CA LYS A 150 -7.35 0.77 -15.20
C LYS A 150 -6.12 0.87 -14.30
N VAL A 151 -6.03 -0.01 -13.30
CA VAL A 151 -4.88 -0.06 -12.39
C VAL A 151 -4.32 -1.46 -12.28
N ILE A 152 -3.08 -1.55 -11.80
CA ILE A 152 -2.42 -2.81 -11.47
C ILE A 152 -2.24 -2.86 -9.95
N ASN A 153 -2.69 -3.95 -9.34
CA ASN A 153 -2.47 -4.24 -7.93
C ASN A 153 -1.59 -5.47 -7.78
N ILE A 154 -0.56 -5.36 -6.94
CA ILE A 154 0.41 -6.42 -6.68
C ILE A 154 0.18 -6.89 -5.26
N TRP A 155 -0.16 -8.17 -5.12
CA TRP A 155 -0.34 -8.79 -3.81
C TRP A 155 0.96 -9.44 -3.37
N THR A 156 1.40 -9.09 -2.16
CA THR A 156 2.53 -9.71 -1.47
C THR A 156 2.10 -10.86 -0.55
N LEU A 157 0.78 -10.97 -0.33
CA LEU A 157 0.11 -11.95 0.51
C LEU A 157 -0.75 -12.92 -0.31
N GLU A 158 -0.82 -14.16 0.15
CA GLU A 158 -1.79 -15.16 -0.34
C GLU A 158 -3.23 -14.70 -0.09
N LYS A 159 -4.18 -15.12 -0.94
CA LYS A 159 -5.57 -14.61 -0.95
C LYS A 159 -6.26 -14.67 0.41
N ASP A 160 -6.10 -15.78 1.12
CA ASP A 160 -6.67 -16.07 2.45
C ASP A 160 -6.08 -15.19 3.56
N ARG A 161 -4.92 -14.56 3.33
CA ARG A 161 -4.22 -13.72 4.30
C ARG A 161 -4.39 -12.22 4.07
N ARG A 162 -4.98 -11.79 2.94
CA ARG A 162 -5.14 -10.37 2.57
C ARG A 162 -6.13 -9.67 3.50
N LEU A 163 -7.28 -10.28 3.70
CA LEU A 163 -8.39 -9.73 4.46
C LEU A 163 -8.42 -10.44 5.81
N GLY A 164 -7.63 -9.97 6.79
CA GLY A 164 -7.54 -10.59 8.12
C GLY A 164 -8.91 -10.92 8.71
N ASP A 165 -9.09 -12.11 9.31
CA ASP A 165 -10.30 -12.69 9.94
C ASP A 165 -11.66 -12.08 9.58
N LEU A 166 -11.85 -11.76 8.29
CA LEU A 166 -13.13 -11.41 7.75
C LEU A 166 -13.85 -12.73 7.56
N LYS A 167 -14.56 -13.16 8.63
CA LYS A 167 -15.76 -13.96 8.46
C LYS A 167 -16.71 -13.15 7.59
N ILE A 168 -16.51 -13.24 6.27
CA ILE A 168 -17.47 -12.76 5.29
C ILE A 168 -18.68 -13.66 5.50
N ASP A 169 -19.67 -13.15 6.22
CA ASP A 169 -20.94 -13.83 6.37
C ASP A 169 -21.56 -13.96 4.98
N SER A 170 -21.38 -15.15 4.40
CA SER A 170 -21.87 -15.57 3.08
C SER A 170 -23.38 -15.36 2.89
N LYS A 171 -24.12 -15.06 3.97
CA LYS A 171 -25.56 -14.72 3.94
C LYS A 171 -25.90 -13.45 3.16
N ARG A 172 -24.96 -12.52 2.93
CA ARG A 172 -25.26 -11.28 2.17
C ARG A 172 -25.05 -11.38 0.66
N LEU A 173 -24.37 -12.41 0.15
CA LEU A 173 -24.19 -12.61 -1.30
C LEU A 173 -25.37 -13.31 -1.99
N GLN A 174 -26.28 -13.94 -1.23
CA GLN A 174 -27.48 -14.59 -1.80
C GLN A 174 -28.69 -13.64 -1.95
N LYS A 175 -28.55 -12.34 -1.65
CA LYS A 175 -29.64 -11.35 -1.82
C LYS A 175 -29.50 -10.46 -3.05
N ALA A 176 -28.53 -10.75 -3.91
CA ALA A 176 -28.32 -10.05 -5.19
C ALA A 176 -28.42 -10.98 -6.42
N LEU A 177 -29.02 -12.16 -6.24
CA LEU A 177 -29.54 -13.05 -7.29
C LEU A 177 -31.01 -13.33 -6.98
#